data_AF-A0A5Q4DTY0-F1
#
_entry.id   AF-A0A5Q4DTY0-F1
#
_cell.length_a   1.000
_cell.length_b   1.000
_cell.length_c   1.000
_cell.angle_alpha   90.00
_cell.angle_beta   90.00
_cell.angle_gamma   90.00
#
_symmetry.space_group_name_H-M   'P 1'
#
loop_
_entity.id
_entity.type
_entity.pdbx_description
1 polymer ?
#
loop_
_entity_poly.entity_id
_entity_poly.type
_entity_poly.pdbx_seq_one_letter_code
_entity_poly.pdbx_strand_id
1 'polypeptide(L)'
;MKLKQYLTSTILAAGMAMTPVLASQAVAQAQAPVEAPDIAMDDNMIDAFIVAALAVAETRESYIAQLEGVTDEEQQMAIVQEADAAILQVVEDTPDISVDEYIAIGEAASVDPELAAEIDARFTETAGQE
;
A
#
# COMPACT_ATOMS: atom_id res chain seq x y z
N MET A 1 64.93 -2.17 -4.16
CA MET A 1 64.28 -1.50 -5.33
C MET A 1 62.89 -1.07 -4.88
N LYS A 2 62.50 0.22 -4.88
CA LYS A 2 61.90 0.98 -6.03
C LYS A 2 60.73 0.18 -6.65
N LEU A 3 59.50 0.67 -6.88
CA LEU A 3 59.04 2.00 -7.30
C LEU A 3 57.48 2.04 -7.41
N LYS A 4 56.85 3.13 -6.92
CA LYS A 4 55.68 3.90 -7.41
C LYS A 4 54.36 3.24 -7.90
N GLN A 5 53.30 3.52 -7.15
CA GLN A 5 52.12 4.38 -7.44
C GLN A 5 51.74 4.80 -8.90
N TYR A 6 50.41 4.71 -9.14
CA TYR A 6 49.50 5.33 -10.15
C TYR A 6 49.38 4.70 -11.55
N LEU A 7 48.14 4.38 -11.96
CA LEU A 7 47.49 5.04 -13.10
C LEU A 7 45.96 4.76 -13.14
N THR A 8 45.21 5.85 -13.22
CA THR A 8 43.82 5.99 -13.68
C THR A 8 43.61 5.31 -15.04
N SER A 9 42.47 4.65 -15.26
CA SER A 9 41.94 4.46 -16.61
C SER A 9 40.42 4.40 -16.64
N THR A 10 39.87 5.41 -17.28
CA THR A 10 38.48 5.65 -17.69
C THR A 10 37.97 4.51 -18.57
N ILE A 11 36.79 3.95 -18.28
CA ILE A 11 36.10 3.05 -19.22
C ILE A 11 34.95 3.81 -19.87
N LEU A 12 35.08 3.92 -21.20
CA LEU A 12 34.16 4.51 -22.16
C LEU A 12 32.77 3.85 -22.15
N ALA A 13 31.74 4.68 -22.25
CA ALA A 13 30.40 4.27 -22.68
C ALA A 13 30.44 3.91 -24.19
N ALA A 14 29.96 2.71 -24.54
CA ALA A 14 29.68 2.31 -25.91
C ALA A 14 28.22 1.83 -26.00
N GLY A 15 27.41 2.59 -26.73
CA GLY A 15 26.02 2.25 -27.01
C GLY A 15 25.91 1.00 -27.86
N MET A 16 25.05 0.08 -27.44
CA MET A 16 24.60 -1.05 -28.25
C MET A 16 23.17 -0.80 -28.71
N ALA A 17 22.98 -0.88 -30.02
CA ALA A 17 21.70 -0.86 -30.68
C ALA A 17 20.82 -2.01 -30.19
N MET A 18 19.61 -1.70 -29.70
CA MET A 18 18.61 -2.70 -29.36
C MET A 18 17.69 -2.89 -30.57
N THR A 19 17.81 -4.05 -31.23
CA THR A 19 16.71 -4.65 -32.00
C THR A 19 15.83 -5.43 -31.02
N PRO A 20 14.56 -5.08 -30.80
CA PRO A 20 13.69 -5.90 -29.97
C PRO A 20 13.26 -7.14 -30.76
N VAL A 21 13.79 -8.29 -30.33
CA VAL A 21 13.29 -9.62 -30.70
C VAL A 21 11.93 -9.81 -30.02
N LEU A 22 10.93 -10.23 -30.79
CA LEU A 22 9.62 -10.60 -30.26
C LEU A 22 9.70 -11.99 -29.62
N ALA A 23 8.97 -12.14 -28.51
CA ALA A 23 8.56 -13.38 -27.84
C ALA A 23 9.57 -14.10 -26.93
N SER A 24 9.50 -13.76 -25.64
CA SER A 24 9.61 -14.74 -24.55
C SER A 24 8.54 -14.42 -23.52
N GLN A 25 7.47 -15.21 -23.53
CA GLN A 25 6.47 -15.26 -22.47
C GLN A 25 7.14 -15.87 -21.23
N ALA A 26 7.66 -15.00 -20.37
CA ALA A 26 7.87 -15.31 -18.96
C ALA A 26 7.12 -14.22 -18.21
N VAL A 27 6.14 -14.65 -17.42
CA VAL A 27 5.40 -13.83 -16.46
C VAL A 27 6.37 -13.32 -15.39
N ALA A 28 7.25 -12.39 -15.77
CA ALA A 28 7.73 -11.39 -14.86
C ALA A 28 6.54 -10.45 -14.66
N GLN A 29 5.85 -10.58 -13.54
CA GLN A 29 5.24 -9.41 -12.91
C GLN A 29 6.39 -8.44 -12.66
N ALA A 30 6.73 -7.68 -13.70
CA ALA A 30 7.36 -6.40 -13.54
C ALA A 30 6.35 -5.62 -12.71
N GLN A 31 6.56 -5.64 -11.39
CA GLN A 31 6.19 -4.55 -10.53
C GLN A 31 6.87 -3.35 -11.20
N ALA A 32 6.14 -2.67 -12.08
CA ALA A 32 6.46 -1.29 -12.38
C ALA A 32 6.58 -0.63 -11.00
N PRO A 33 7.60 0.18 -10.74
CA PRO A 33 7.53 1.09 -9.62
C PRO A 33 6.20 1.81 -9.80
N VAL A 34 5.23 1.50 -8.93
CA VAL A 34 4.08 2.36 -8.76
C VAL A 34 4.76 3.62 -8.26
N GLU A 35 4.90 4.61 -9.13
CA GLU A 35 5.15 5.98 -8.70
C GLU A 35 3.97 6.27 -7.79
N ALA A 36 4.16 6.00 -6.49
CA ALA A 36 3.25 6.44 -5.46
C ALA A 36 3.08 7.92 -5.78
N PRO A 37 1.85 8.38 -6.08
CA PRO A 37 1.64 9.79 -6.31
C PRO A 37 2.33 10.53 -5.16
N ASP A 38 3.06 11.59 -5.48
CA ASP A 38 3.63 12.53 -4.50
C ASP A 38 2.43 13.25 -3.86
N ILE A 39 1.60 12.48 -3.16
CA ILE A 39 0.50 12.96 -2.36
C ILE A 39 1.23 13.53 -1.15
N ALA A 40 1.19 14.86 -1.03
CA ALA A 40 1.53 15.48 0.22
C ALA A 40 0.57 14.90 1.26
N MET A 41 1.03 13.90 2.01
CA MET A 41 0.35 13.41 3.20
C MET A 41 0.38 14.54 4.20
N ASP A 42 -0.64 15.39 4.12
CA ASP A 42 -0.89 16.39 5.14
C ASP A 42 -1.51 15.70 6.36
N ASP A 43 -1.28 16.26 7.56
CA ASP A 43 -1.76 15.71 8.84
C ASP A 43 -3.25 15.30 8.81
N ASN A 44 -4.09 16.10 8.12
CA ASN A 44 -5.51 15.85 8.00
C ASN A 44 -5.84 14.55 7.23
N MET A 45 -5.01 14.18 6.26
CA MET A 45 -5.17 12.95 5.48
C MET A 45 -4.75 11.72 6.29
N ILE A 46 -3.77 11.85 7.19
CA ILE A 46 -3.40 10.80 8.14
C ILE A 46 -4.55 10.56 9.14
N ASP A 47 -5.17 11.64 9.64
CA ASP A 47 -6.33 11.55 10.51
C ASP A 47 -7.52 10.88 9.80
N ALA A 48 -7.81 11.29 8.55
CA ALA A 48 -8.85 10.67 7.73
C ALA A 48 -8.57 9.18 7.45
N PHE A 49 -7.32 8.82 7.19
CA PHE A 49 -6.88 7.43 7.05
C PHE A 49 -7.14 6.62 8.32
N ILE A 50 -6.82 7.17 9.49
CA ILE A 50 -7.06 6.51 10.77
C ILE A 50 -8.56 6.27 10.99
N VAL A 51 -9.39 7.27 10.72
CA VAL A 51 -10.87 7.15 10.82
C VAL A 51 -11.39 6.06 9.87
N ALA A 52 -10.96 6.07 8.61
CA ALA A 52 -11.32 5.03 7.65
C ALA A 52 -10.85 3.64 8.11
N ALA A 53 -9.61 3.51 8.57
CA ALA A 53 -9.04 2.24 9.01
C ALA A 53 -9.79 1.64 10.21
N LEU A 54 -10.22 2.49 11.15
CA LEU A 54 -11.06 2.08 12.28
C LEU A 54 -12.42 1.55 11.80
N ALA A 55 -13.11 2.31 10.95
CA ALA A 55 -14.43 1.92 10.45
C ALA A 55 -14.37 0.64 9.58
N VAL A 56 -13.30 0.47 8.80
CA VAL A 56 -13.02 -0.78 8.07
C VAL A 56 -12.79 -1.94 9.03
N ALA A 57 -12.04 -1.74 10.12
CA ALA A 57 -11.80 -2.77 11.12
C ALA A 57 -13.10 -3.20 11.81
N GLU A 58 -13.95 -2.25 12.22
CA GLU A 58 -15.27 -2.52 12.80
C GLU A 58 -16.18 -3.28 11.83
N THR A 59 -16.22 -2.86 10.56
CA THR A 59 -16.99 -3.52 9.51
C THR A 59 -16.53 -4.96 9.34
N ARG A 60 -15.21 -5.17 9.23
CA ARG A 60 -14.63 -6.51 9.11
C ARG A 60 -14.96 -7.39 10.31
N GLU A 61 -14.89 -6.86 11.54
CA GLU A 61 -15.25 -7.60 12.75
C GLU A 61 -16.72 -8.03 12.71
N SER A 62 -17.62 -7.15 12.29
CA SER A 62 -19.05 -7.45 12.14
C SER A 62 -19.29 -8.60 11.14
N TYR A 63 -18.60 -8.58 9.99
CA TYR A 63 -18.73 -9.64 8.99
C TYR A 63 -18.07 -10.96 9.42
N ILE A 64 -16.97 -10.91 10.17
CA ILE A 64 -16.38 -12.12 10.78
C ILE A 64 -17.39 -12.77 11.73
N ALA A 65 -18.06 -11.98 12.58
CA ALA A 65 -19.11 -12.48 13.47
C ALA A 65 -20.28 -13.11 12.71
N GLN A 66 -20.61 -12.61 11.52
CA GLN A 66 -21.64 -13.20 10.65
C GLN A 66 -21.20 -14.53 10.02
N LEU A 67 -19.91 -14.70 9.76
CA LEU A 67 -19.34 -15.96 9.28
C LEU A 67 -19.26 -17.03 10.38
N GLU A 68 -19.29 -16.63 11.66
CA GLU A 68 -19.21 -17.58 12.76
C GLU A 68 -20.39 -18.57 12.73
N GLY A 69 -20.07 -19.84 12.51
CA GLY A 69 -21.06 -20.92 12.45
C GLY A 69 -21.72 -21.12 11.08
N VAL A 70 -21.35 -20.34 10.06
CA VAL A 70 -21.79 -20.58 8.67
C VAL A 70 -20.91 -21.67 8.06
N THR A 71 -21.49 -22.84 7.80
CA THR A 71 -20.78 -23.99 7.21
C THR A 71 -20.96 -24.10 5.70
N ASP A 72 -21.94 -23.39 5.15
CA ASP A 72 -22.28 -23.41 3.73
C ASP A 72 -21.33 -22.50 2.94
N GLU A 73 -20.70 -23.04 1.90
CA GLU A 73 -19.66 -22.33 1.15
C GLU A 73 -20.25 -21.18 0.30
N GLU A 74 -21.44 -21.37 -0.27
CA GLU A 74 -22.11 -20.32 -1.06
C GLU A 74 -22.51 -19.13 -0.17
N GLN A 75 -23.04 -19.38 1.02
CA GLN A 75 -23.34 -18.33 1.99
C GLN A 75 -22.08 -17.63 2.51
N GLN A 76 -21.01 -18.37 2.82
CA GLN A 76 -19.73 -17.74 3.21
C GLN A 76 -19.23 -16.80 2.11
N MET A 77 -19.29 -17.23 0.84
CA MET A 77 -18.87 -16.41 -0.29
C MET A 77 -19.75 -15.17 -0.49
N ALA A 78 -21.05 -15.28 -0.23
CA ALA A 78 -21.96 -14.14 -0.29
C ALA A 78 -21.64 -13.10 0.80
N ILE A 79 -21.39 -13.57 2.04
CA ILE A 79 -21.03 -12.70 3.17
C ILE A 79 -19.70 -11.99 2.91
N VAL A 80 -18.70 -12.69 2.36
CA VAL A 80 -17.41 -12.08 2.00
C VAL A 80 -17.57 -11.00 0.92
N GLN A 81 -18.35 -11.27 -0.13
CA GLN A 81 -18.61 -10.25 -1.17
C GLN A 81 -19.35 -9.03 -0.63
N GLU A 82 -20.28 -9.23 0.30
CA GLU A 82 -20.98 -8.13 0.96
C GLU A 82 -20.02 -7.32 1.85
N ALA A 83 -19.12 -8.01 2.56
CA ALA A 83 -18.08 -7.38 3.37
C ALA A 83 -17.13 -6.52 2.51
N ASP A 84 -16.68 -7.03 1.36
CA ASP A 84 -15.82 -6.27 0.44
C ASP A 84 -16.51 -4.99 -0.05
N ALA A 85 -17.80 -5.09 -0.42
CA ALA A 85 -18.59 -3.93 -0.82
C ALA A 85 -18.79 -2.93 0.32
N ALA A 86 -19.07 -3.41 1.53
CA ALA A 86 -19.26 -2.57 2.71
C ALA A 86 -17.96 -1.84 3.11
N ILE A 87 -16.82 -2.52 3.05
CA ILE A 87 -15.50 -1.93 3.30
C ILE A 87 -15.22 -0.79 2.33
N LEU A 88 -15.47 -1.00 1.02
CA LEU A 88 -15.30 0.06 0.02
C LEU A 88 -16.19 1.26 0.32
N GLN A 89 -17.47 1.04 0.62
CA GLN A 89 -18.41 2.11 0.94
C GLN A 89 -18.00 2.90 2.18
N VAL A 90 -17.52 2.23 3.23
CA VAL A 90 -17.05 2.90 4.45
C VAL A 90 -15.88 3.83 4.17
N VAL A 91 -14.94 3.41 3.31
CA VAL A 91 -13.82 4.27 2.91
C VAL A 91 -14.32 5.43 2.05
N GLU A 92 -15.25 5.19 1.11
CA GLU A 92 -15.86 6.24 0.28
C GLU A 92 -16.66 7.28 1.08
N ASP A 93 -17.31 6.85 2.17
CA ASP A 93 -18.07 7.73 3.08
C ASP A 93 -17.19 8.48 4.08
N THR A 94 -15.90 8.13 4.19
CA THR A 94 -14.98 8.81 5.10
C THR A 94 -14.61 10.19 4.51
N PRO A 95 -14.83 11.29 5.24
CA PRO A 95 -14.47 12.62 4.74
C PRO A 95 -12.96 12.75 4.60
N ASP A 96 -12.53 13.62 3.68
CA ASP A 96 -11.14 14.02 3.50
C ASP A 96 -10.18 12.89 3.07
N ILE A 97 -10.71 11.75 2.59
CA ILE A 97 -9.93 10.67 1.98
C ILE A 97 -10.72 9.91 0.91
N SER A 98 -10.09 9.61 -0.22
CA SER A 98 -10.62 8.75 -1.27
C SER A 98 -10.17 7.29 -1.10
N VAL A 99 -10.85 6.34 -1.73
CA VAL A 99 -10.43 4.91 -1.71
C VAL A 99 -9.00 4.73 -2.23
N ASP A 100 -8.64 5.40 -3.33
CA ASP A 100 -7.28 5.35 -3.87
C ASP A 100 -6.24 5.91 -2.90
N GLU A 101 -6.57 6.97 -2.17
CA GLU A 101 -5.69 7.61 -1.18
C GLU A 101 -5.52 6.71 0.05
N TYR A 102 -6.60 6.10 0.52
CA TYR A 102 -6.56 5.10 1.59
C TYR A 102 -5.65 3.92 1.23
N ILE A 103 -5.79 3.37 0.02
CA ILE A 103 -4.94 2.28 -0.46
C ILE A 103 -3.48 2.75 -0.54
N ALA A 104 -3.23 3.91 -1.15
CA ALA A 104 -1.88 4.45 -1.30
C ALA A 104 -1.18 4.67 0.05
N ILE A 105 -1.90 5.18 1.06
CA ILE A 105 -1.36 5.36 2.42
C ILE A 105 -1.06 4.01 3.07
N GLY A 106 -1.96 3.03 2.94
CA GLY A 106 -1.73 1.68 3.46
C GLY A 106 -0.54 0.97 2.81
N GLU A 107 -0.37 1.14 1.50
CA GLU A 107 0.79 0.61 0.76
C GLU A 107 2.10 1.31 1.17
N ALA A 108 2.07 2.65 1.28
CA ALA A 108 3.22 3.44 1.72
C ALA A 108 3.65 3.05 3.14
N ALA A 109 2.71 2.97 4.09
CA ALA A 109 2.99 2.57 5.47
C ALA A 109 3.52 1.13 5.59
N SER A 110 3.17 0.25 4.64
CA SER A 110 3.66 -1.13 4.62
C SER A 110 5.15 -1.24 4.23
N VAL A 111 5.70 -0.23 3.54
CA VAL A 111 7.10 -0.22 3.09
C VAL A 111 7.96 0.86 3.76
N ASP A 112 7.33 1.87 4.36
CA ASP A 112 7.96 2.96 5.09
C ASP A 112 7.68 2.83 6.61
N PRO A 113 8.67 2.37 7.40
CA PRO A 113 8.49 2.22 8.84
C PRO A 113 8.40 3.55 9.60
N GLU A 114 8.90 4.65 9.04
CA GLU A 114 8.75 5.97 9.67
C GLU A 114 7.31 6.45 9.55
N LEU A 115 6.72 6.30 8.37
CA LEU A 115 5.30 6.59 8.14
C LEU A 115 4.39 5.70 9.00
N ALA A 116 4.68 4.40 9.10
CA ALA A 116 3.91 3.51 9.96
C ALA A 116 3.95 3.95 11.44
N ALA A 117 5.11 4.39 11.93
CA ALA A 117 5.26 4.89 13.29
C ALA A 117 4.52 6.22 13.50
N GLU A 118 4.47 7.09 12.49
CA GLU A 118 3.70 8.33 12.52
C GLU A 118 2.20 8.06 12.62
N ILE A 119 1.68 7.15 11.79
CA ILE A 119 0.26 6.72 11.84
C ILE A 119 -0.08 6.15 13.23
N ASP A 120 0.78 5.29 13.79
CA ASP A 120 0.58 4.71 15.14
C ASP A 120 0.60 5.78 16.26
N ALA A 121 1.53 6.74 16.16
CA ALA A 121 1.60 7.84 17.09
C ALA A 121 0.34 8.72 17.03
N ARG A 122 -0.11 9.07 15.82
CA ARG A 122 -1.36 9.81 15.59
C ARG A 122 -2.57 9.05 16.08
N PHE A 123 -2.65 7.75 15.81
CA PHE A 123 -3.71 6.88 16.31
C PHE A 123 -3.81 6.92 17.84
N THR A 124 -2.68 6.80 18.53
CA THR A 124 -2.62 6.84 19.99
C THR A 124 -3.01 8.22 20.55
N GLU A 125 -2.63 9.30 19.87
CA GLU A 125 -3.02 10.66 20.23
C GLU A 125 -4.53 10.86 20.09
N THR A 126 -5.14 10.39 18.99
CA THR A 126 -6.59 10.49 18.75
C THR A 126 -7.38 9.61 19.72
N ALA A 127 -6.96 8.36 19.95
CA ALA A 127 -7.62 7.45 20.88
C ALA A 127 -7.47 7.85 22.36
N GLY A 128 -6.43 8.62 22.71
CA GLY A 128 -6.22 9.14 24.06
C GLY A 128 -7.04 10.38 24.41
N GLN A 129 -7.79 10.93 23.45
CA GLN A 129 -8.60 12.15 23.61
C GLN A 129 -10.09 11.88 23.91
N GLU A 130 -10.49 10.61 24.08
CA GLU A 130 -11.87 10.19 24.43
C GLU A 130 -12.13 10.05 25.95
#